data_AF-S8DSX4-F1
#
_entry.id   AF-S8DSX4-F1
#
_cell.length_a   1.000
_cell.length_b   1.000
_cell.length_c   1.000
_cell.angle_alpha   90.00
_cell.angle_beta   90.00
_cell.angle_gamma   90.00
#
_symmetry.space_group_name_H-M   'P 1'
#
loop_
_entity.id
_entity.type
_entity.pdbx_description
1 polymer ?
#
loop_
_entity_poly.entity_id
_entity_poly.type
_entity_poly.pdbx_seq_one_letter_code
_entity_poly.pdbx_strand_id
1 'polypeptide(L)'
;MASGGGRPLRALNVAEKPSVAKAVAGILSKNSGGLRVRDGRSRFNKIFEFSYSIQNQPFHMSFTSVTGHLMELEFAERYRKWHSCDPVDLYNAPVKKFVPQ
;
A
#
# COMPACT_ATOMS: atom_id res chain seq x y z
N MET A 1 -26.83 -18.77 21.69
CA MET A 1 -25.72 -17.81 21.92
C MET A 1 -24.42 -18.50 21.57
N ALA A 2 -23.90 -18.29 20.35
CA ALA A 2 -22.63 -18.88 19.95
C ALA A 2 -21.53 -17.84 20.17
N SER A 3 -20.84 -17.92 21.31
CA SER A 3 -19.58 -17.21 21.53
C SER A 3 -18.48 -17.90 20.71
N GLY A 4 -18.41 -17.57 19.43
CA GLY A 4 -17.28 -17.93 18.59
C GLY A 4 -16.08 -17.07 18.99
N GLY A 5 -15.23 -17.57 19.88
CA GLY A 5 -13.91 -17.00 20.22
C GLY A 5 -12.92 -17.11 19.06
N GLY A 6 -13.30 -16.61 17.88
CA GLY A 6 -12.43 -16.51 16.73
C GLY A 6 -11.43 -15.38 16.94
N ARG A 7 -10.17 -15.62 16.59
CA ARG A 7 -9.17 -14.55 16.53
C ARG A 7 -9.69 -13.40 15.63
N PRO A 8 -9.50 -12.13 16.02
CA PRO A 8 -9.86 -11.01 15.17
C PRO A 8 -9.25 -11.16 13.77
N LEU A 9 -10.05 -10.92 12.74
CA LEU A 9 -9.57 -10.94 11.35
C LEU A 9 -8.55 -9.81 11.16
N ARG A 10 -7.61 -9.98 10.23
CA ARG A 10 -6.60 -8.95 9.94
C ARG A 10 -6.92 -8.30 8.60
N ALA A 11 -6.93 -6.96 8.58
CA ALA A 11 -7.14 -6.18 7.37
C ALA A 11 -5.93 -5.27 7.12
N LEU A 12 -5.36 -5.37 5.91
CA LEU A 12 -4.32 -4.46 5.44
C LEU A 12 -4.98 -3.35 4.60
N ASN A 13 -4.81 -2.11 5.04
CA ASN A 13 -5.34 -0.93 4.35
C ASN A 13 -4.15 -0.14 3.81
N VAL A 14 -4.20 0.26 2.54
CA VAL A 14 -3.08 0.95 1.86
C VAL A 14 -3.58 2.22 1.19
N ALA A 15 -3.15 3.38 1.69
CA ALA A 15 -3.42 4.67 1.04
C ALA A 15 -2.35 5.01 -0.02
N GLU A 16 -2.66 5.94 -0.92
CA GLU A 16 -1.72 6.42 -1.95
C GLU A 16 -0.55 7.23 -1.37
N LYS A 17 -0.76 7.92 -0.23
CA LYS A 17 0.23 8.83 0.37
C LYS A 17 0.32 8.66 1.89
N PRO A 18 1.48 8.92 2.51
CA PRO A 18 1.65 8.79 3.97
C PRO A 18 0.71 9.70 4.78
N SER A 19 0.48 10.93 4.30
CA SER A 19 -0.43 11.89 4.97
C SER A 19 -1.87 11.39 5.01
N VAL A 20 -2.34 10.74 3.94
CA VAL A 20 -3.69 10.17 3.85
C VAL A 20 -3.84 9.01 4.82
N ALA A 21 -2.89 8.08 4.86
CA ALA A 21 -2.92 6.97 5.82
C ALA A 21 -2.97 7.47 7.27
N LYS A 22 -2.17 8.48 7.62
CA LYS A 22 -2.16 9.07 8.96
C LYS A 22 -3.52 9.69 9.31
N ALA A 23 -4.10 10.46 8.40
CA ALA A 23 -5.38 11.14 8.62
C ALA A 23 -6.52 10.13 8.80
N VAL A 24 -6.64 9.15 7.89
CA VAL A 24 -7.72 8.15 7.94
C VAL A 24 -7.57 7.26 9.17
N ALA A 25 -6.37 6.76 9.47
CA ALA A 25 -6.14 5.94 10.66
C ALA A 25 -6.50 6.70 11.95
N GLY A 26 -6.13 7.99 12.05
CA GLY A 26 -6.47 8.82 13.20
C GLY A 26 -7.97 9.10 13.36
N ILE A 27 -8.76 9.09 12.28
CA ILE A 27 -10.22 9.20 12.35
C ILE A 27 -10.84 7.87 12.78
N LEU A 28 -10.43 6.76 12.14
CA LEU A 28 -11.03 5.45 12.37
C LEU A 28 -10.68 4.85 13.72
N SER A 29 -9.51 5.18 14.28
CA SER A 29 -9.05 4.63 15.56
C SER A 29 -9.66 5.29 16.81
N LYS A 30 -10.47 6.35 16.66
CA LYS A 30 -10.96 7.16 17.80
C LYS A 30 -11.74 6.33 18.83
N ASN A 31 -12.51 5.35 18.36
CA ASN A 31 -13.37 4.51 19.21
C ASN A 31 -12.75 3.13 19.49
N SER A 32 -11.45 2.96 19.20
CA SER A 32 -10.78 1.66 19.12
C SER A 32 -9.92 1.31 20.33
N GLY A 33 -9.95 2.12 21.40
CA GLY A 33 -9.04 1.97 22.55
C GLY A 33 -7.60 2.45 22.28
N GLY A 34 -7.34 3.04 21.11
CA GLY A 34 -6.06 3.67 20.79
C GLY A 34 -5.54 3.35 19.39
N LEU A 35 -4.53 4.11 18.96
CA LEU A 35 -3.78 3.94 17.72
C LEU A 35 -2.34 3.59 18.05
N ARG A 36 -1.88 2.42 17.64
CA ARG A 36 -0.46 2.05 17.74
C ARG A 36 0.23 2.42 16.43
N VAL A 37 1.36 3.12 16.53
CA VAL A 37 2.19 3.43 15.37
C VAL A 37 3.44 2.56 15.40
N ARG A 38 3.78 1.97 14.26
CA ARG A 38 4.97 1.13 14.09
C ARG A 38 5.69 1.50 12.81
N ASP A 39 7.02 1.38 12.83
CA ASP A 39 7.84 1.54 11.64
C ASP A 39 7.70 0.34 10.69
N GLY A 40 7.62 0.66 9.39
CA GLY A 40 7.77 -0.29 8.31
C GLY A 40 9.21 -0.35 7.80
N ARG A 41 9.42 -1.00 6.66
CA ARG A 41 10.73 -1.01 5.98
C ARG A 41 11.08 0.37 5.39
N SER A 42 10.07 1.11 4.93
CA SER A 42 10.24 2.50 4.50
C SER A 42 10.16 3.44 5.70
N ARG A 43 11.09 4.40 5.75
CA ARG A 43 11.10 5.46 6.78
C ARG A 43 9.87 6.37 6.69
N PHE A 44 9.31 6.53 5.48
CA PHE A 44 8.22 7.45 5.19
C PHE A 44 6.84 6.82 5.36
N ASN A 45 6.72 5.50 5.18
CA ASN A 45 5.46 4.78 5.20
C ASN A 45 5.29 4.05 6.54
N LYS A 46 4.74 4.78 7.52
CA LYS A 46 4.42 4.21 8.85
C LYS A 46 3.26 3.20 8.73
N ILE A 47 3.14 2.35 9.74
CA ILE A 47 2.03 1.40 9.90
C ILE A 47 1.25 1.82 11.15
N PHE A 48 -0.05 2.04 10.98
CA PHE A 48 -1.00 2.44 12.00
C PHE A 48 -1.90 1.23 12.32
N GLU A 49 -1.78 0.70 13.54
CA GLU A 49 -2.48 -0.50 13.99
C GLU A 49 -3.57 -0.13 15.00
N PHE A 50 -4.80 -0.59 14.76
CA PHE A 50 -5.95 -0.35 15.65
C PHE A 50 -7.03 -1.41 15.47
N SER A 51 -7.89 -1.59 16.47
CA SER A 51 -9.05 -2.48 16.36
C SER A 51 -10.23 -1.76 15.71
N TYR A 52 -11.01 -2.43 14.87
CA TYR A 52 -12.20 -1.83 14.25
C TYR A 52 -13.25 -2.91 13.98
N SER A 53 -14.53 -2.57 14.09
CA SER A 53 -15.62 -3.51 13.79
C SER A 53 -16.28 -3.14 12.48
N ILE A 54 -16.38 -4.09 11.55
CA ILE A 54 -17.12 -3.93 10.29
C ILE A 54 -18.28 -4.93 10.34
N GLN A 55 -19.52 -4.44 10.26
CA GLN A 55 -20.71 -5.31 10.30
C GLN A 55 -20.71 -6.28 11.50
N ASN A 56 -20.37 -5.77 12.69
CA ASN A 56 -20.21 -6.53 13.93
C ASN A 56 -19.12 -7.63 13.91
N GLN A 57 -18.26 -7.65 12.89
CA GLN A 57 -17.08 -8.52 12.86
C GLN A 57 -15.83 -7.74 13.33
N PRO A 58 -15.11 -8.23 14.35
CA PRO A 58 -13.92 -7.56 14.86
C PRO A 58 -12.71 -7.78 13.93
N PHE A 59 -12.05 -6.69 13.57
CA PHE A 59 -10.81 -6.67 12.79
C PHE A 59 -9.68 -6.00 13.56
N HIS A 60 -8.46 -6.50 13.35
CA HIS A 60 -7.23 -5.80 13.59
C HIS A 60 -6.77 -5.13 12.29
N MET A 61 -6.88 -3.81 12.25
CA MET A 61 -6.48 -2.98 11.11
C MET A 61 -4.98 -2.72 11.15
N SER A 62 -4.31 -2.94 10.03
CA SER A 62 -2.97 -2.42 9.76
C SER A 62 -3.08 -1.44 8.59
N PHE A 63 -2.99 -0.15 8.86
CA PHE A 63 -3.11 0.91 7.86
C PHE A 63 -1.73 1.45 7.51
N THR A 64 -1.36 1.43 6.23
CA THR A 64 -0.10 2.00 5.73
C THR A 64 -0.35 2.75 4.43
N SER A 65 0.71 3.12 3.71
CA SER A 65 0.59 3.78 2.42
C SER A 65 1.71 3.38 1.47
N VAL A 66 1.51 3.68 0.19
CA VAL A 66 2.58 3.91 -0.78
C VAL A 66 2.94 5.41 -0.82
N THR A 67 3.75 5.81 -1.79
CA THR A 67 4.13 7.21 -2.06
C THR A 67 3.87 7.51 -3.54
N GLY A 68 2.60 7.48 -3.93
CA GLY A 68 2.19 7.57 -5.33
C GLY A 68 2.29 6.24 -6.08
N HIS A 69 2.75 6.27 -7.33
CA HIS A 69 2.88 5.08 -8.17
C HIS A 69 3.91 4.11 -7.59
N LEU A 70 3.51 2.85 -7.36
CA LEU A 70 4.40 1.81 -6.84
C LEU A 70 5.28 1.19 -7.93
N MET A 71 4.83 1.24 -9.18
CA MET A 71 5.48 0.57 -10.29
C MET A 71 5.70 1.56 -11.43
N GLU A 72 6.78 1.33 -12.16
CA GLU A 72 7.10 2.02 -13.40
C GLU A 72 6.89 1.08 -14.60
N LEU A 73 6.70 1.68 -15.76
CA LEU A 73 6.64 1.00 -17.05
C LEU A 73 7.80 1.51 -17.89
N GLU A 74 8.60 0.58 -18.42
CA GLU A 74 9.78 0.94 -19.19
C GLU A 74 10.07 -0.07 -20.30
N PHE A 75 10.65 0.40 -21.40
CA PHE A 75 11.09 -0.49 -22.46
C PHE A 75 12.20 -1.43 -21.96
N ALA A 76 12.30 -2.61 -22.59
CA ALA A 76 13.45 -3.48 -22.34
C ALA A 76 14.78 -2.74 -22.62
N GLU A 77 15.84 -3.11 -21.91
CA GLU A 77 17.11 -2.36 -21.86
C GLU A 77 17.68 -1.97 -23.23
N ARG A 78 17.54 -2.84 -24.24
CA ARG A 78 18.01 -2.61 -25.61
C ARG A 78 17.32 -1.43 -26.33
N TYR A 79 16.16 -0.98 -25.84
CA TYR A 79 15.34 0.08 -26.43
C TYR A 79 15.29 1.35 -25.57
N ARG A 80 15.92 1.33 -24.39
CA ARG A 80 15.76 2.39 -23.37
C ARG A 80 16.58 3.64 -23.69
N LYS A 81 17.67 3.54 -24.44
CA LYS A 81 18.55 4.68 -24.75
C LYS A 81 18.09 5.35 -26.05
N TRP A 82 18.15 6.68 -26.09
CA TRP A 82 17.69 7.50 -27.23
C TRP A 82 18.22 7.08 -28.60
N HIS A 83 19.40 6.45 -28.66
CA HIS A 83 20.04 5.99 -29.90
C HIS A 83 20.27 4.48 -29.94
N SER A 84 19.54 3.68 -29.14
CA SER A 84 19.69 2.22 -29.14
C SER A 84 18.75 1.48 -30.12
N CYS A 85 17.79 2.17 -30.72
CA CYS A 85 16.92 1.66 -31.78
C CYS A 85 16.39 2.80 -32.64
N ASP A 86 15.77 2.47 -33.78
CA ASP A 86 14.95 3.43 -34.52
C ASP A 86 13.69 3.77 -33.69
N PRO A 87 13.26 5.05 -33.56
CA PRO A 87 12.03 5.39 -32.88
C PRO A 87 10.78 4.62 -33.36
N VAL A 88 10.72 4.19 -34.62
CA VAL A 88 9.62 3.38 -35.15
C VAL A 88 9.51 2.01 -34.47
N ASP A 89 10.63 1.46 -33.99
CA ASP A 89 10.66 0.16 -33.31
C ASP A 89 9.91 0.22 -31.97
N LEU A 90 9.82 1.39 -31.34
CA LEU A 90 9.16 1.57 -30.04
C LEU A 90 7.66 1.27 -30.08
N TYR A 91 7.01 1.37 -31.24
CA TYR A 91 5.60 1.01 -31.40
C TYR A 91 5.32 -0.48 -31.18
N ASN A 92 6.33 -1.34 -31.40
CA ASN A 92 6.22 -2.79 -31.25
C ASN A 92 7.13 -3.35 -30.15
N ALA A 93 7.93 -2.49 -29.50
CA ALA A 93 8.89 -2.90 -28.48
C ALA A 93 8.18 -3.33 -27.18
N PRO A 94 8.64 -4.41 -26.54
CA PRO A 94 8.07 -4.87 -25.27
C PRO A 94 8.37 -3.87 -24.13
N VAL A 95 7.35 -3.57 -23.35
CA VAL A 95 7.46 -2.83 -22.09
C VAL A 95 7.42 -3.78 -20.89
N LYS A 96 8.15 -3.43 -19.84
CA LYS A 96 8.23 -4.16 -18.58
C LYS A 96 7.68 -3.29 -17.46
N LYS A 97 6.89 -3.91 -16.58
CA LYS A 97 6.41 -3.29 -15.34
C LYS A 97 7.25 -3.78 -14.17
N PHE A 98 7.79 -2.88 -13.35
CA PHE A 98 8.62 -3.25 -12.20
C PHE A 98 8.45 -2.28 -11.03
N VAL A 99 8.84 -2.70 -9.82
CA VAL A 99 8.91 -1.84 -8.62
C VAL A 99 10.36 -1.36 -8.48
N PRO A 100 10.62 -0.04 -8.55
CA PRO A 100 11.97 0.51 -8.33
C PRO A 100 12.49 0.16 -6.92
N GLN A 101 13.80 -0.04 -6.79
CA GLN A 101 14.46 -0.29 -5.49
C GLN A 101 14.68 1.00 -4.70
#